data_AF-A0A1H6JSS5-F1
#
_entry.id   AF-A0A1H6JSS5-F1
#
_cell.length_a   1.000
_cell.length_b   1.000
_cell.length_c   1.000
_cell.angle_alpha   90.00
_cell.angle_beta   90.00
_cell.angle_gamma   90.00
#
_symmetry.space_group_name_H-M   'P 1'
#
loop_
_entity.id
_entity.type
_entity.pdbx_description
1 polymer ?
#
loop_
_entity_poly.entity_id
_entity_poly.type
_entity_poly.pdbx_seq_one_letter_code
_entity_poly.pdbx_strand_id
1 'polypeptide(L)'
;MNGLSDDYNKLTDEQKAMVVSFKPDQPTDKNKIYVITASELKQEVKKYPKALVYTFANSCSSEFCKPLYVYENWAKENDYKLFLVMVSYANIEETLLQNTPSQLYVIDSNYYGNGPFGKYVGYFQNELKGLKYNAKEDWNGGLFFFKNGEFVNNLNELPKN
;
A
#
# COMPACT_ATOMS: atom_id res chain seq x y z
N MET A 1 7.85 9.01 -11.84
CA MET A 1 7.72 7.59 -12.23
C MET A 1 7.89 7.48 -13.74
N ASN A 2 8.75 6.59 -14.22
CA ASN A 2 8.91 6.38 -15.67
C ASN A 2 7.80 5.49 -16.26
N GLY A 3 6.88 4.96 -15.43
CA GLY A 3 5.71 4.19 -15.84
C GLY A 3 6.01 2.77 -16.34
N LEU A 4 7.29 2.40 -16.47
CA LEU A 4 7.77 1.15 -17.06
C LEU A 4 8.06 0.04 -16.05
N SER A 5 8.26 0.36 -14.77
CA SER A 5 8.53 -0.60 -13.69
C SER A 5 8.17 -0.02 -12.32
N ASP A 6 8.49 -0.75 -11.25
CA ASP A 6 8.34 -0.35 -9.85
C ASP A 6 9.50 0.49 -9.31
N ASP A 7 10.51 0.80 -10.13
CA ASP A 7 11.71 1.55 -9.77
C ASP A 7 12.66 0.87 -8.74
N TYR A 8 12.56 -0.44 -8.48
CA TYR A 8 13.45 -1.15 -7.54
C TYR A 8 14.95 -1.03 -7.90
N ASN A 9 15.29 -1.11 -9.19
CA ASN A 9 16.68 -1.03 -9.65
C ASN A 9 17.34 0.34 -9.43
N LYS A 10 16.56 1.36 -9.06
CA LYS A 10 17.06 2.71 -8.75
C LYS A 10 17.40 2.90 -7.28
N LEU A 11 17.09 1.91 -6.44
CA LEU A 11 17.42 1.95 -5.02
C LEU A 11 18.92 1.87 -4.78
N THR A 12 19.39 2.56 -3.74
CA THR A 12 20.75 2.35 -3.19
C THR A 12 20.86 0.96 -2.56
N ASP A 13 22.07 0.50 -2.28
CA ASP A 13 22.27 -0.81 -1.65
C ASP A 13 21.73 -0.84 -0.21
N GLU A 14 21.80 0.28 0.51
CA GLU A 14 21.19 0.44 1.83
C GLU A 14 19.67 0.30 1.75
N GLN A 15 19.04 0.95 0.77
CA GLN A 15 17.60 0.85 0.56
C GLN A 15 17.18 -0.57 0.16
N LYS A 16 17.93 -1.23 -0.73
CA LYS A 16 17.67 -2.64 -1.09
C LYS A 16 17.77 -3.55 0.12
N ALA A 17 18.71 -3.31 1.04
CA ALA A 17 18.85 -4.08 2.27
C ALA A 17 17.65 -3.92 3.23
N MET A 18 16.84 -2.86 3.07
CA MET A 18 15.57 -2.69 3.80
C MET A 18 14.43 -3.51 3.19
N VAL A 19 14.50 -3.86 1.90
CA VAL A 19 13.42 -4.55 1.19
C VAL A 19 13.48 -6.05 1.44
N VAL A 20 12.39 -6.62 1.95
CA VAL A 20 12.27 -8.06 2.26
C VAL A 20 10.89 -8.58 1.87
N SER A 21 10.78 -9.86 1.54
CA SER A 21 9.46 -10.48 1.27
C SER A 21 8.62 -10.56 2.54
N PHE A 22 7.33 -10.24 2.43
CA PHE A 22 6.37 -10.44 3.51
C PHE A 22 6.17 -11.92 3.84
N LYS A 23 5.94 -12.22 5.11
CA LYS A 23 5.63 -13.56 5.62
C LYS A 23 4.54 -13.45 6.69
N PRO A 24 3.32 -13.98 6.47
CA PRO A 24 2.16 -13.80 7.37
C PRO A 24 2.39 -14.23 8.83
N ASP A 25 3.27 -15.19 9.05
CA ASP A 25 3.55 -15.78 10.36
C ASP A 25 4.81 -15.20 11.05
N GLN A 26 5.41 -14.17 10.46
CA GLN A 26 6.60 -13.52 11.03
C GLN A 26 6.28 -12.09 11.47
N PRO A 27 6.78 -11.66 12.64
CA PRO A 27 6.63 -10.27 13.07
C PRO A 27 7.33 -9.34 12.07
N THR A 28 6.71 -8.20 11.81
CA THR A 28 7.29 -7.17 10.96
C THR A 28 8.31 -6.32 11.73
N ASP A 29 9.43 -6.00 11.09
CA ASP A 29 10.42 -5.04 11.56
C ASP A 29 10.16 -3.69 10.92
N LYS A 30 10.02 -2.67 11.77
CA LYS A 30 9.72 -1.31 11.39
C LYS A 30 10.76 -0.69 10.45
N ASN A 31 12.01 -1.15 10.52
CA ASN A 31 13.10 -0.68 9.67
C ASN A 31 13.17 -1.40 8.32
N LYS A 32 12.22 -2.32 8.06
CA LYS A 32 12.11 -3.05 6.80
C LYS A 32 10.90 -2.57 6.00
N ILE A 33 10.98 -2.78 4.70
CA ILE A 33 9.91 -2.55 3.72
C ILE A 33 9.50 -3.91 3.19
N TYR A 34 8.24 -4.27 3.40
CA TYR A 34 7.76 -5.60 3.06
C TYR A 34 7.12 -5.64 1.67
N VAL A 35 7.68 -6.45 0.77
CA VAL A 35 7.09 -6.76 -0.54
C VAL A 35 5.89 -7.67 -0.32
N ILE A 36 4.71 -7.28 -0.82
CA ILE A 36 3.44 -7.95 -0.49
C ILE A 36 2.49 -8.07 -1.68
N THR A 37 1.76 -9.18 -1.74
CA THR A 37 0.64 -9.42 -2.66
C THR A 37 -0.69 -9.03 -2.04
N ALA A 38 -1.77 -8.92 -2.84
CA ALA A 38 -3.08 -8.59 -2.31
C ALA A 38 -3.66 -9.74 -1.48
N SER A 39 -3.46 -10.99 -1.91
CA SER A 39 -3.80 -12.19 -1.14
C SER A 39 -3.16 -12.22 0.26
N GLU A 40 -1.85 -11.97 0.37
CA GLU A 40 -1.15 -11.91 1.66
C GLU A 40 -1.70 -10.77 2.54
N LEU A 41 -1.87 -9.58 1.96
CA LEU A 41 -2.42 -8.44 2.69
C LEU A 41 -3.84 -8.73 3.19
N LYS A 42 -4.68 -9.41 2.41
CA LYS A 42 -6.03 -9.81 2.84
C LYS A 42 -6.01 -10.80 4.01
N GLN A 43 -5.00 -11.67 4.09
CA GLN A 43 -4.84 -12.55 5.26
C GLN A 43 -4.54 -11.74 6.52
N GLU A 44 -3.72 -10.68 6.42
CA GLU A 44 -3.45 -9.77 7.54
C GLU A 44 -4.66 -8.92 7.91
N VAL A 45 -5.37 -8.37 6.93
CA VAL A 45 -6.56 -7.53 7.12
C VAL A 45 -7.67 -8.29 7.87
N LYS A 46 -7.83 -9.59 7.62
CA LYS A 46 -8.80 -10.46 8.33
C LYS A 46 -8.56 -10.58 9.83
N LYS A 47 -7.37 -10.25 10.33
CA LYS A 47 -7.04 -10.29 11.76
C LYS A 47 -7.65 -9.12 12.55
N TYR A 48 -8.23 -8.13 11.87
CA TYR A 48 -8.72 -6.88 12.47
C TYR A 48 -10.20 -6.63 12.16
N PRO A 49 -11.01 -6.17 13.12
CA PRO A 49 -12.42 -5.82 12.88
C PRO A 49 -12.61 -4.71 11.85
N LYS A 50 -11.69 -3.74 11.83
CA LYS A 50 -11.64 -2.66 10.85
C LYS A 50 -10.20 -2.46 10.38
N ALA A 51 -10.02 -2.34 9.08
CA ALA A 51 -8.72 -2.02 8.49
C ALA A 51 -8.84 -1.00 7.38
N LEU A 52 -7.82 -0.15 7.28
CA LEU A 52 -7.64 0.82 6.21
C LEU A 52 -6.35 0.45 5.49
N VAL A 53 -6.47 0.08 4.21
CA VAL A 53 -5.31 -0.08 3.33
C VAL A 53 -5.17 1.20 2.52
N TYR A 54 -4.05 1.88 2.64
CA TYR A 54 -3.72 3.05 1.84
C TYR A 54 -2.66 2.70 0.80
N THR A 55 -3.03 2.67 -0.48
CA THR A 55 -2.10 2.55 -1.59
C THR A 55 -1.67 3.93 -2.08
N PHE A 56 -0.37 4.24 -2.06
CA PHE A 56 0.12 5.59 -2.37
C PHE A 56 1.46 5.59 -3.10
N ALA A 57 1.70 6.66 -3.87
CA ALA A 57 3.01 6.95 -4.47
C ALA A 57 3.80 7.86 -3.53
N ASN A 58 5.10 7.58 -3.35
CA ASN A 58 5.93 8.22 -2.32
C ASN A 58 6.07 9.74 -2.48
N SER A 59 6.02 10.22 -3.73
CA SER A 59 6.10 11.64 -4.07
C SER A 59 4.77 12.20 -4.59
N CYS A 60 3.66 11.76 -4.02
CA CYS A 60 2.38 12.29 -4.44
C CYS A 60 2.25 13.76 -4.04
N SER A 61 2.35 14.65 -5.03
CA SER A 61 2.25 16.10 -4.87
C SER A 61 0.83 16.66 -5.03
N SER A 62 -0.15 15.78 -5.23
CA SER A 62 -1.56 16.16 -5.33
C SER A 62 -2.05 16.74 -3.99
N GLU A 63 -2.98 17.70 -4.03
CA GLU A 63 -3.62 18.26 -2.84
C GLU A 63 -4.35 17.20 -1.98
N PHE A 64 -4.72 16.08 -2.61
CA PHE A 64 -5.34 14.92 -1.99
C PHE A 64 -4.36 14.05 -1.19
N CYS A 65 -3.06 14.16 -1.46
CA CYS A 65 -2.03 13.41 -0.78
C CYS A 65 -1.58 14.18 0.46
N LYS A 66 -2.02 13.69 1.62
CA LYS A 66 -1.64 14.25 2.91
C LYS A 66 -0.36 13.57 3.42
N PRO A 67 0.38 14.19 4.36
CA PRO A 67 1.45 13.50 5.07
C PRO A 67 0.93 12.23 5.76
N LEU A 68 1.78 11.21 5.90
CA LEU A 68 1.38 9.89 6.42
C LEU A 68 0.75 9.96 7.82
N TYR A 69 1.22 10.89 8.67
CA TYR A 69 0.68 11.09 10.01
C TYR A 69 -0.83 11.41 10.02
N VAL A 70 -1.36 12.00 8.94
CA VAL A 70 -2.80 12.32 8.82
C VAL A 70 -3.62 11.03 8.77
N TYR A 71 -3.18 10.05 7.98
CA TYR A 71 -3.83 8.75 7.87
C TYR A 71 -3.66 7.93 9.15
N GLU A 72 -2.50 8.03 9.80
CA GLU A 72 -2.25 7.37 11.09
C GLU A 72 -3.17 7.88 12.19
N ASN A 73 -3.27 9.20 12.34
CA ASN A 73 -4.14 9.82 13.33
C ASN A 73 -5.60 9.46 13.08
N TRP A 74 -6.07 9.59 11.83
CA TRP A 74 -7.44 9.24 11.48
C TRP A 74 -7.74 7.77 11.76
N ALA A 75 -6.84 6.85 11.38
CA ALA A 75 -7.03 5.43 11.62
C ALA A 75 -7.07 5.12 13.12
N LYS A 76 -6.20 5.74 13.92
CA LYS A 76 -6.19 5.60 15.38
C LYS A 76 -7.48 6.12 16.01
N GLU A 77 -7.94 7.30 15.62
CA GLU A 77 -9.17 7.93 16.14
C GLU A 77 -10.44 7.14 15.80
N ASN A 78 -10.44 6.44 14.67
CA ASN A 78 -11.60 5.69 14.17
C ASN A 78 -11.53 4.17 14.41
N ASP A 79 -10.54 3.71 15.16
CA ASP A 79 -10.30 2.30 15.50
C ASP A 79 -10.09 1.41 14.26
N TYR A 80 -9.25 1.87 13.33
CA TYR A 80 -8.81 1.13 12.15
C TYR A 80 -7.35 0.69 12.30
N LYS A 81 -7.07 -0.56 11.93
CA LYS A 81 -5.70 -0.97 11.62
C LYS A 81 -5.27 -0.38 10.28
N LEU A 82 -4.23 0.46 10.27
CA LEU A 82 -3.67 1.03 9.05
C LEU A 82 -2.60 0.11 8.42
N PHE A 83 -2.68 -0.03 7.09
CA PHE A 83 -1.65 -0.65 6.25
C PHE A 83 -1.21 0.35 5.18
N LEU A 84 0.06 0.74 5.20
CA LEU A 84 0.66 1.68 4.27
C LEU A 84 1.35 0.91 3.14
N VAL A 85 0.79 0.96 1.93
CA VAL A 85 1.27 0.18 0.77
C VAL A 85 1.75 1.12 -0.32
N MET A 86 3.06 1.18 -0.50
CA MET A 86 3.68 1.91 -1.59
C MET A 86 3.38 1.21 -2.91
N VAL A 87 2.96 1.98 -3.92
CA VAL A 87 2.68 1.43 -5.25
C VAL A 87 3.96 1.17 -6.05
N SER A 88 5.10 1.75 -5.65
CA SER A 88 6.42 1.57 -6.26
C SER A 88 7.51 2.11 -5.33
N TYR A 89 8.78 1.88 -5.67
CA TYR A 89 9.95 2.47 -5.01
C TYR A 89 10.32 3.87 -5.50
N ALA A 90 9.61 4.43 -6.49
CA ALA A 90 9.87 5.76 -7.01
C ALA A 90 9.88 6.79 -5.87
N ASN A 91 10.95 7.59 -5.74
CA ASN A 91 11.09 8.64 -4.72
C ASN A 91 10.88 8.15 -3.27
N ILE A 92 11.34 6.94 -2.96
CA ILE A 92 11.17 6.32 -1.64
C ILE A 92 11.70 7.19 -0.48
N GLU A 93 12.73 7.99 -0.72
CA GLU A 93 13.31 8.89 0.29
C GLU A 93 12.25 9.84 0.89
N GLU A 94 11.30 10.33 0.09
CA GLU A 94 10.24 11.22 0.57
C GLU A 94 9.31 10.53 1.58
N THR A 95 9.16 9.21 1.48
CA THR A 95 8.41 8.40 2.46
C THR A 95 9.26 8.06 3.67
N LEU A 96 10.55 7.73 3.48
CA LEU A 96 11.46 7.43 4.58
C LEU A 96 11.69 8.66 5.48
N LEU A 97 11.80 9.86 4.90
CA LEU A 97 11.95 11.13 5.61
C LEU A 97 10.77 11.46 6.53
N GLN A 98 9.57 10.97 6.23
CA GLN A 98 8.40 11.18 7.09
C GLN A 98 8.48 10.38 8.40
N ASN A 99 9.33 9.35 8.47
CA ASN A 99 9.58 8.55 9.68
C ASN A 99 8.29 8.12 10.41
N THR A 100 7.27 7.72 9.64
CA THR A 100 5.99 7.20 10.16
C THR A 100 6.25 6.04 11.12
N PRO A 101 5.52 5.87 12.23
CA PRO A 101 5.59 4.66 13.07
C PRO A 101 4.91 3.43 12.44
N SER A 102 4.01 3.57 11.46
CA SER A 102 3.29 2.46 10.83
C SER A 102 4.14 1.62 9.88
N GLN A 103 3.95 0.31 9.85
CA GLN A 103 4.71 -0.59 8.97
C GLN A 103 4.53 -0.22 7.49
N LEU A 104 5.64 -0.15 6.76
CA LEU A 104 5.65 0.09 5.32
C LEU A 104 5.66 -1.21 4.53
N TYR A 105 4.85 -1.23 3.48
CA TYR A 105 4.77 -2.30 2.50
C TYR A 105 4.95 -1.72 1.09
N VAL A 106 5.24 -2.57 0.13
CA VAL A 106 5.29 -2.24 -1.30
C VAL A 106 4.68 -3.37 -2.11
N ILE A 107 3.94 -3.01 -3.16
CA ILE A 107 3.30 -4.01 -4.04
C ILE A 107 4.37 -4.92 -4.67
N ASP A 108 4.15 -6.23 -4.62
CA ASP A 108 4.95 -7.21 -5.36
C ASP A 108 4.70 -7.10 -6.88
N SER A 109 5.44 -6.21 -7.54
CA SER A 109 5.38 -6.01 -8.99
C SER A 109 5.74 -7.29 -9.77
N ASN A 110 6.64 -8.13 -9.25
CA ASN A 110 7.08 -9.37 -9.88
C ASN A 110 5.94 -10.37 -9.95
N TYR A 111 5.18 -10.53 -8.86
CA TYR A 111 4.01 -11.41 -8.80
C TYR A 111 2.97 -11.08 -9.89
N TYR A 112 2.77 -9.79 -10.15
CA TYR A 112 1.84 -9.31 -11.19
C TYR A 112 2.48 -9.17 -12.58
N GLY A 113 3.69 -9.71 -12.77
CA GLY A 113 4.36 -9.85 -14.07
C GLY A 113 5.28 -8.71 -14.50
N ASN A 114 5.77 -7.87 -13.57
CA ASN A 114 6.71 -6.76 -13.84
C ASN A 114 6.30 -5.86 -15.01
N GLY A 115 5.00 -5.61 -15.13
CA GLY A 115 4.44 -4.82 -16.21
C GLY A 115 4.51 -3.31 -15.95
N PRO A 116 3.96 -2.50 -16.88
CA PRO A 116 3.77 -1.07 -16.67
C PRO A 116 3.07 -0.79 -15.34
N PHE A 117 3.47 0.29 -14.68
CA PHE A 117 3.00 0.74 -13.38
C PHE A 117 1.48 0.57 -13.19
N GLY A 118 0.68 1.14 -14.11
CA GLY A 118 -0.79 1.10 -13.99
C GLY A 118 -1.37 -0.31 -14.03
N LYS A 119 -0.69 -1.26 -14.68
CA LYS A 119 -1.19 -2.64 -14.82
C LYS A 119 -1.07 -3.42 -13.52
N TYR A 120 0.12 -3.48 -12.92
CA TYR A 120 0.30 -4.28 -11.70
C TYR A 120 -0.41 -3.64 -10.50
N VAL A 121 -0.45 -2.30 -10.44
CA VAL A 121 -1.20 -1.59 -9.39
C VAL A 121 -2.70 -1.88 -9.52
N GLY A 122 -3.25 -1.81 -10.74
CA GLY A 122 -4.65 -2.16 -10.99
C GLY A 122 -4.95 -3.62 -10.61
N TYR A 123 -4.03 -4.54 -10.90
CA TYR A 123 -4.20 -5.96 -10.54
C TYR A 123 -4.24 -6.18 -9.04
N PHE A 124 -3.29 -5.58 -8.32
CA PHE A 124 -3.26 -5.60 -6.86
C PHE A 124 -4.56 -5.04 -6.28
N GLN A 125 -5.00 -3.87 -6.74
CA GLN A 125 -6.21 -3.21 -6.22
C GLN A 125 -7.48 -4.00 -6.53
N ASN A 126 -7.59 -4.62 -7.71
CA ASN A 126 -8.71 -5.47 -8.07
C ASN A 126 -8.80 -6.71 -7.16
N GLU A 127 -7.67 -7.40 -6.95
CA GLU A 127 -7.62 -8.56 -6.07
C GLU A 127 -7.92 -8.19 -4.61
N LEU A 128 -7.44 -7.02 -4.18
CA LEU A 128 -7.72 -6.44 -2.86
C LEU A 128 -9.22 -6.23 -2.64
N LYS A 129 -9.95 -5.75 -3.66
CA LYS A 129 -11.42 -5.63 -3.68
C LYS A 129 -12.17 -6.97 -3.79
N GLY A 130 -11.46 -8.08 -4.04
CA GLY A 130 -12.09 -9.38 -4.31
C GLY A 130 -12.61 -9.55 -5.74
N LEU A 131 -12.21 -8.65 -6.66
CA LEU A 131 -12.52 -8.75 -8.07
C LEU A 131 -11.52 -9.68 -8.77
N LYS A 132 -11.86 -10.07 -10.01
CA LYS A 132 -10.87 -10.68 -10.90
C LYS A 132 -9.73 -9.69 -11.14
N TYR A 133 -8.47 -10.12 -10.97
CA TYR A 133 -7.31 -9.22 -11.02
C TYR A 133 -7.25 -8.33 -12.27
N ASN A 134 -7.72 -8.81 -13.43
CA ASN A 134 -7.73 -8.05 -14.69
C ASN A 134 -9.07 -7.38 -15.03
N ALA A 135 -9.97 -7.20 -14.06
CA ALA A 135 -11.20 -6.45 -14.24
C ALA A 135 -10.91 -5.01 -14.67
N LYS A 136 -11.77 -4.46 -15.53
CA LYS A 136 -11.74 -3.03 -15.88
C LYS A 136 -12.55 -2.27 -14.84
N GLU A 137 -11.88 -1.41 -14.10
CA GLU A 137 -12.47 -0.62 -13.01
C GLU A 137 -12.09 0.84 -13.20
N ASP A 138 -13.00 1.75 -12.84
CA ASP A 138 -12.68 3.16 -12.71
C ASP A 138 -11.85 3.41 -11.46
N TRP A 139 -11.00 4.44 -11.52
CA TRP A 139 -10.19 4.85 -10.38
C TRP A 139 -11.07 5.49 -9.29
N ASN A 140 -11.20 4.80 -8.16
CA ASN A 140 -12.03 5.23 -7.02
C ASN A 140 -11.19 5.61 -5.77
N GLY A 141 -9.90 5.86 -5.96
CA GLY A 141 -8.98 6.30 -4.91
C GLY A 141 -8.20 5.18 -4.21
N GLY A 142 -7.19 5.61 -3.46
CA GLY A 142 -6.19 4.75 -2.83
C GLY A 142 -6.52 4.30 -1.41
N LEU A 143 -7.64 4.73 -0.83
CA LEU A 143 -8.02 4.40 0.56
C LEU A 143 -9.08 3.30 0.54
N PHE A 144 -8.69 2.07 0.86
CA PHE A 144 -9.57 0.90 0.85
C PHE A 144 -9.99 0.54 2.27
N PHE A 145 -11.29 0.52 2.51
CA PHE A 145 -11.87 0.24 3.82
C PHE A 145 -12.35 -1.20 3.91
N PHE A 146 -12.03 -1.83 5.03
CA PHE A 146 -12.40 -3.21 5.32
C PHE A 146 -13.12 -3.31 6.65
N LYS A 147 -14.08 -4.23 6.71
CA LYS A 147 -14.75 -4.66 7.94
C LYS A 147 -14.76 -6.18 8.02
N ASN A 148 -14.23 -6.73 9.12
CA ASN A 148 -14.11 -8.17 9.35
C ASN A 148 -13.47 -8.93 8.17
N GLY A 149 -12.44 -8.33 7.55
CA GLY A 149 -11.74 -8.92 6.41
C GLY A 149 -12.38 -8.70 5.03
N GLU A 150 -13.60 -8.15 4.97
CA GLU A 150 -14.33 -7.92 3.73
C GLU A 150 -14.17 -6.47 3.26
N PHE A 151 -13.99 -6.29 1.94
CA PHE A 151 -13.92 -4.98 1.32
C PHE A 151 -15.29 -4.28 1.38
N VAL A 152 -15.30 -3.02 1.84
CA VAL A 152 -16.53 -2.22 1.96
C VAL A 152 -16.64 -1.21 0.83
N ASN A 153 -15.63 -0.36 0.69
CA ASN A 153 -15.53 0.68 -0.33
C ASN A 153 -14.08 1.20 -0.42
N ASN A 154 -13.80 2.00 -1.45
CA ASN A 154 -12.61 2.83 -1.49
C ASN A 154 -12.94 4.29 -1.80
N LEU A 155 -12.11 5.20 -1.28
CA LEU A 155 -12.28 6.65 -1.38
C LEU A 155 -10.98 7.32 -1.84
N ASN A 156 -11.11 8.51 -2.42
CA ASN A 156 -9.98 9.39 -2.74
C ASN A 156 -9.47 10.15 -1.50
N GLU A 157 -10.36 10.47 -0.56
CA GLU A 157 -10.06 11.23 0.65
C GLU A 157 -10.61 10.52 1.89
N LEU A 158 -10.02 10.82 3.06
CA LEU A 158 -10.55 10.36 4.33
C LEU A 158 -11.93 10.97 4.59
N PRO A 159 -12.89 10.19 5.13
CA PRO A 159 -14.19 10.73 5.54
C PRO A 159 -14.02 11.89 6.53
N LYS A 160 -14.76 12.97 6.29
CA LYS A 160 -14.92 14.05 7.28
C LYS A 160 -15.80 13.51 8.41
N ASN A 161 -15.36 13.71 9.65
CA ASN A 161 -16.17 13.45 10.84
C ASN A 161 -17.41 14.34 10.88
#